data_AF-A0ABD7QYU4-F1
#
_entry.id   AF-A0ABD7QYU4-F1
#
_cell.length_a   1.000
_cell.length_b   1.000
_cell.length_c   1.000
_cell.angle_alpha   90.00
_cell.angle_beta   90.00
_cell.angle_gamma   90.00
#
_symmetry.space_group_name_H-M   'P 1'
#
loop_
_entity.id
_entity.type
_entity.pdbx_description
1 polymer ?
#
loop_
_entity_poly.entity_id
_entity_poly.type
_entity_poly.pdbx_seq_one_letter_code
_entity_poly.pdbx_strand_id
1 'polypeptide(L)'
;MLAAVIAPVLVGCSDAGPDTDASEEPTSSETGLGSGASPVVFAFVCDDGDPETYTTYSAVWEDERTSCTAKRLTGSVPSTQQQAAVDATRGDATLVELASTCAVTGTDPWTSAVADDGAAHVAAGLLQYCPGHPETDHLRDALTTYRS
;
A
#
# COMPACT_ATOMS: atom_id res chain seq x y z
N MET A 1 33.77 21.09 -57.56
CA MET A 1 33.21 22.46 -57.44
C MET A 1 32.66 22.58 -56.02
N LEU A 2 33.36 23.30 -55.14
CA LEU A 2 33.04 24.68 -54.71
C LEU A 2 31.63 24.78 -54.08
N ALA A 3 31.49 24.92 -52.76
CA ALA A 3 31.60 26.17 -51.96
C ALA A 3 30.38 27.10 -52.21
N ALA A 4 29.71 27.77 -51.27
CA ALA A 4 29.99 28.19 -49.91
C ALA A 4 28.67 28.75 -49.28
N VAL A 5 28.58 28.72 -47.94
CA VAL A 5 28.21 29.81 -46.98
C VAL A 5 26.91 30.62 -47.28
N ILE A 6 26.01 30.85 -46.33
CA ILE A 6 26.00 32.03 -45.42
C ILE A 6 24.99 31.80 -44.26
N ALA A 7 25.47 31.96 -43.03
CA ALA A 7 24.71 32.49 -41.89
C ALA A 7 25.13 33.97 -41.70
N PRO A 8 24.27 34.91 -41.25
CA PRO A 8 24.06 35.09 -39.80
C PRO A 8 22.68 35.67 -39.35
N VAL A 9 22.30 35.28 -38.11
CA VAL A 9 21.86 36.06 -36.93
C VAL A 9 20.83 37.21 -37.08
N LEU A 10 19.80 37.24 -36.20
CA LEU A 10 19.48 38.36 -35.28
C LEU A 10 18.27 38.07 -34.35
N VAL A 11 18.60 37.95 -33.06
CA VAL A 11 17.96 38.54 -31.86
C VAL A 11 16.48 38.27 -31.58
N GLY A 12 16.27 37.54 -30.48
CA GLY A 12 15.03 37.50 -29.70
C GLY A 12 15.30 36.97 -28.29
N CYS A 13 16.31 37.49 -27.60
CA CYS A 13 16.45 37.31 -26.16
C CYS A 13 15.51 38.33 -25.50
N SER A 14 14.30 37.89 -25.13
CA SER A 14 13.39 38.69 -24.32
C SER A 14 13.22 38.03 -22.96
N ASP A 15 13.70 38.78 -21.98
CA ASP A 15 13.35 38.81 -20.56
C ASP A 15 13.74 37.61 -19.69
N ALA A 16 14.85 37.83 -18.97
CA ALA A 16 15.08 37.28 -17.64
C ALA A 16 13.89 37.67 -16.76
N GLY A 17 13.00 36.69 -16.54
CA GLY A 17 11.97 36.80 -15.52
C GLY A 17 12.61 37.03 -14.14
N PRO A 18 11.95 37.76 -13.23
CA PRO A 18 12.51 38.10 -11.94
C PRO A 18 12.92 36.83 -11.20
N ASP A 19 14.19 36.78 -10.80
CA ASP A 19 14.69 35.92 -9.71
C ASP A 19 13.86 36.27 -8.47
N THR A 20 12.71 35.63 -8.36
CA THR A 20 11.98 35.55 -7.11
C THR A 20 12.70 34.46 -6.35
N ASP A 21 13.71 34.87 -5.57
CA ASP A 21 14.13 34.16 -4.38
C ASP A 21 12.94 34.17 -3.42
N ALA A 22 11.93 33.35 -3.74
CA ALA A 22 11.07 32.80 -2.74
C ALA A 22 11.97 31.79 -2.03
N SER A 23 12.69 32.29 -1.03
CA SER A 23 13.03 31.52 0.15
C SER A 23 11.70 30.98 0.70
N GLU A 24 11.21 29.90 0.09
CA GLU A 24 10.25 29.01 0.71
C GLU A 24 11.04 28.40 1.86
N GLU A 25 10.97 29.06 3.02
CA GLU A 25 11.15 28.35 4.28
C GLU A 25 10.37 27.05 4.11
N PRO A 26 10.98 25.88 4.34
CA PRO A 26 10.19 24.66 4.34
C PRO A 26 9.08 24.94 5.33
N THR A 27 7.84 25.04 4.84
CA THR A 27 6.70 24.93 5.72
C THR A 27 6.93 23.58 6.33
N SER A 28 7.45 23.61 7.56
CA SER A 28 7.46 22.46 8.42
C SER A 28 6.00 22.11 8.43
N SER A 29 5.65 21.11 7.62
CA SER A 29 4.40 20.42 7.76
C SER A 29 4.53 19.87 9.15
N GLU A 30 4.09 20.66 10.13
CA GLU A 30 3.79 20.25 11.48
C GLU A 30 2.64 19.26 11.31
N THR A 31 2.99 18.08 10.80
CA THR A 31 2.43 16.85 11.29
C THR A 31 2.70 16.95 12.76
N GLY A 32 1.66 17.37 13.51
CA GLY A 32 1.66 17.32 14.95
C GLY A 32 2.00 15.90 15.33
N LEU A 33 3.30 15.64 15.51
CA LEU A 33 3.84 14.45 16.12
C LEU A 33 3.41 14.57 17.57
N GLY A 34 2.18 14.16 17.85
CA GLY A 34 1.88 13.58 19.15
C GLY A 34 3.03 12.62 19.45
N SER A 35 3.67 12.79 20.59
CA SER A 35 4.90 12.09 20.96
C SER A 35 4.89 10.61 20.55
N GLY A 36 5.70 10.27 19.54
CA GLY A 36 6.56 9.09 19.58
C GLY A 36 5.98 7.71 19.28
N ALA A 37 5.00 7.54 18.39
CA ALA A 37 4.61 6.21 17.91
C ALA A 37 4.81 6.05 16.40
N SER A 38 5.70 5.14 16.00
CA SER A 38 5.83 4.70 14.61
C SER A 38 4.72 3.69 14.27
N PRO A 39 4.20 3.69 13.03
CA PRO A 39 3.18 2.73 12.60
C PRO A 39 3.72 1.30 12.69
N VAL A 40 2.82 0.34 12.87
CA VAL A 40 3.18 -1.08 12.90
C VAL A 40 3.71 -1.50 11.52
N VAL A 41 4.89 -2.12 11.52
CA VAL A 41 5.53 -2.68 10.31
C VAL A 41 5.67 -4.19 10.47
N PHE A 42 5.52 -4.93 9.38
CA PHE A 42 5.59 -6.39 9.35
C PHE A 42 6.70 -6.90 8.42
N ALA A 43 7.24 -8.06 8.77
CA ALA A 43 7.84 -9.00 7.83
C ALA A 43 6.86 -10.15 7.61
N PHE A 44 7.01 -10.89 6.52
CA PHE A 44 6.19 -12.02 6.16
C PHE A 44 7.07 -13.25 6.09
N VAL A 45 6.82 -14.20 6.98
CA VAL A 45 7.56 -15.47 7.06
C VAL A 45 6.70 -16.52 6.39
N CYS A 46 7.20 -17.11 5.31
CA CYS A 46 6.47 -18.13 4.56
C CYS A 46 7.06 -19.52 4.83
N ASP A 47 6.18 -20.52 4.93
CA ASP A 47 6.54 -21.91 5.26
C ASP A 47 6.09 -22.93 4.20
N ASP A 48 5.46 -22.46 3.11
CA ASP A 48 5.23 -23.26 1.92
C ASP A 48 6.52 -23.42 1.09
N GLY A 49 7.22 -24.53 1.32
CA GLY A 49 8.46 -24.90 0.61
C GLY A 49 9.71 -24.56 1.41
N ASP A 50 10.70 -23.93 0.77
CA ASP A 50 11.88 -23.42 1.46
C ASP A 50 11.51 -22.17 2.28
N PRO A 51 11.80 -22.14 3.60
CA PRO A 51 11.45 -21.02 4.45
C PRO A 51 12.16 -19.73 4.00
N GLU A 52 11.37 -18.70 3.73
CA GLU A 52 11.86 -17.41 3.26
C GLU A 52 11.16 -16.28 4.02
N THR A 53 11.80 -15.11 4.11
CA THR A 53 11.24 -13.94 4.80
C THR A 53 11.26 -12.71 3.91
N TYR A 54 10.09 -12.09 3.72
CA TYR A 54 9.90 -10.91 2.90
C TYR A 54 9.57 -9.70 3.76
N THR A 55 9.96 -8.51 3.32
CA THR A 55 9.68 -7.24 4.02
C THR A 55 8.51 -6.45 3.41
N THR A 56 8.00 -6.90 2.25
CA THR A 56 6.84 -6.33 1.58
C THR A 56 5.90 -7.46 1.16
N TYR A 57 4.60 -7.22 1.23
CA TYR A 57 3.58 -8.20 0.79
C TYR A 57 3.66 -8.45 -0.72
N SER A 58 4.05 -7.46 -1.53
CA SER A 58 4.08 -7.62 -2.99
C SER A 58 5.15 -8.60 -3.45
N ALA A 59 6.29 -8.65 -2.74
CA ALA A 59 7.33 -9.63 -3.02
C ALA A 59 6.87 -11.07 -2.74
N VAL A 60 5.92 -11.25 -1.81
CA VAL A 60 5.30 -12.55 -1.54
C VAL A 60 4.41 -12.99 -2.71
N TRP A 61 3.62 -12.05 -3.27
CA TRP A 61 2.79 -12.32 -4.46
C TRP A 61 3.63 -12.62 -5.70
N GLU A 62 4.72 -11.88 -5.90
CA GLU A 62 5.65 -12.08 -7.02
C GLU A 62 6.34 -13.45 -6.96
N ASP A 63 6.53 -14.00 -5.76
CA ASP A 63 7.08 -15.35 -5.53
C ASP A 63 5.98 -16.43 -5.37
N GLU A 64 4.73 -16.08 -5.68
CA GLU A 64 3.57 -16.98 -5.71
C GLU A 64 3.36 -17.79 -4.41
N ARG A 65 3.75 -17.23 -3.25
CA ARG A 65 3.59 -17.89 -1.96
C ARG A 65 2.15 -17.86 -1.48
N THR A 66 1.76 -18.93 -0.79
CA THR A 66 0.37 -19.16 -0.36
C THR A 66 0.21 -19.41 1.15
N SER A 67 1.31 -19.62 1.89
CA SER A 67 1.30 -19.85 3.34
C SER A 67 2.32 -18.94 4.03
N CYS A 68 1.88 -17.74 4.43
CA CYS A 68 2.74 -16.77 5.08
C CYS A 68 2.10 -16.20 6.34
N THR A 69 2.92 -15.92 7.34
CA THR A 69 2.51 -15.25 8.57
C THR A 69 3.22 -13.90 8.71
N ALA A 70 2.46 -12.86 9.01
CA ALA A 70 3.00 -11.55 9.35
C ALA A 70 3.62 -11.55 10.75
N LYS A 71 4.85 -11.05 10.86
CA LYS A 71 5.61 -10.85 12.10
C LYS A 71 5.89 -9.38 12.29
N ARG A 72 5.41 -8.81 13.39
CA ARG A 72 5.64 -7.41 13.72
C ARG A 72 7.14 -7.16 13.89
N LEU A 73 7.69 -6.22 13.13
CA LEU A 73 9.10 -5.81 13.21
C LEU A 73 9.28 -4.64 14.18
N THR A 74 8.47 -3.60 14.00
CA THR A 74 8.54 -2.35 14.76
C THR A 74 7.17 -1.68 14.83
N GLY A 75 7.11 -0.55 15.51
CA GLY A 75 5.89 0.22 15.74
C GLY A 75 5.09 -0.30 16.92
N SER A 76 4.54 0.64 17.69
CA SER A 76 3.75 0.35 18.89
C SER A 76 2.27 0.61 18.68
N VAL A 77 1.92 1.45 17.69
CA VAL A 77 0.55 1.91 17.44
C VAL A 77 0.21 1.71 15.97
N PRO A 78 -0.96 1.13 15.64
CA PRO A 78 -1.43 1.05 14.26
C PRO A 78 -1.52 2.44 13.61
N SER A 79 -1.24 2.53 12.31
CA SER A 79 -1.59 3.73 11.54
C SER A 79 -3.11 3.93 11.49
N THR A 80 -3.58 5.12 11.11
CA THR A 80 -5.02 5.39 10.93
C THR A 80 -5.70 4.39 9.99
N GLN A 81 -5.04 4.01 8.89
CA GLN A 81 -5.57 3.02 7.96
C GLN A 81 -5.63 1.63 8.59
N GLN A 82 -4.56 1.22 9.29
CA GLN A 82 -4.50 -0.07 9.98
C GLN A 82 -5.58 -0.16 11.06
N GLN A 83 -5.79 0.92 11.81
CA GLN A 83 -6.85 1.00 12.81
C GLN A 83 -8.23 0.90 12.16
N ALA A 84 -8.50 1.69 11.12
CA ALA A 84 -9.78 1.65 10.40
C ALA A 84 -10.07 0.26 9.81
N ALA A 85 -9.04 -0.43 9.31
CA ALA A 85 -9.18 -1.79 8.81
C ALA A 85 -9.56 -2.78 9.92
N VAL A 86 -8.90 -2.72 11.08
CA VAL A 86 -9.25 -3.54 12.25
C VAL A 86 -10.65 -3.21 12.76
N ASP A 87 -11.02 -1.93 12.82
CA ASP A 87 -12.36 -1.52 13.26
C ASP A 87 -13.45 -2.06 12.33
N ALA A 88 -13.17 -2.13 11.02
CA ALA A 88 -14.07 -2.71 10.03
C ALA A 88 -14.30 -4.22 10.21
N THR A 89 -13.34 -4.95 10.82
CA THR A 89 -13.51 -6.38 11.13
C THR A 89 -14.44 -6.62 12.30
N ARG A 90 -14.77 -5.59 13.09
CA ARG A 90 -15.60 -5.72 14.29
C ARG A 90 -15.12 -6.79 15.29
N GLY A 91 -13.83 -7.10 15.27
CA GLY A 91 -13.20 -8.10 16.13
C GLY A 91 -13.05 -9.49 15.50
N ASP A 92 -13.55 -9.71 14.27
CA ASP A 92 -13.43 -11.00 13.56
C ASP A 92 -12.03 -11.24 12.97
N ALA A 93 -11.19 -10.20 12.89
CA ALA A 93 -9.77 -10.34 12.58
C ALA A 93 -8.92 -9.25 13.24
N THR A 94 -7.71 -9.63 13.61
CA THR A 94 -6.67 -8.77 14.16
C THR A 94 -5.81 -8.14 13.05
N LEU A 95 -5.01 -7.13 13.41
CA LEU A 95 -4.07 -6.52 12.48
C LEU A 95 -3.05 -7.52 11.90
N VAL A 96 -2.62 -8.51 12.69
CA VAL A 96 -1.66 -9.53 12.24
C VAL A 96 -2.31 -10.47 11.23
N GLU A 97 -3.57 -10.84 11.44
CA GLU A 97 -4.32 -11.69 10.51
C GLU A 97 -4.57 -10.95 9.20
N LEU A 98 -5.03 -9.69 9.25
CA LEU A 98 -5.17 -8.85 8.05
C LEU A 98 -3.84 -8.72 7.28
N ALA A 99 -2.73 -8.53 7.99
CA ALA A 99 -1.41 -8.47 7.38
C ALA A 99 -0.99 -9.79 6.74
N SER A 100 -1.22 -10.91 7.42
CA SER A 100 -0.85 -12.25 6.92
C SER A 100 -1.67 -12.60 5.68
N THR A 101 -2.98 -12.40 5.73
CA THR A 101 -3.89 -12.67 4.62
C THR A 101 -3.61 -11.77 3.43
N CYS A 102 -3.25 -10.51 3.64
CA CYS A 102 -2.85 -9.64 2.54
C CYS A 102 -1.57 -10.09 1.81
N ALA A 103 -0.69 -10.83 2.48
CA ALA A 103 0.56 -11.24 1.85
C ALA A 103 0.39 -12.38 0.85
N VAL A 104 -0.74 -13.10 0.85
CA VAL A 104 -0.93 -14.31 0.05
C VAL A 104 -2.05 -14.14 -0.97
N THR A 105 -1.92 -14.82 -2.10
CA THR A 105 -2.95 -14.88 -3.16
C THR A 105 -3.49 -16.29 -3.32
N GLY A 106 -4.57 -16.45 -4.09
CA GLY A 106 -5.09 -17.75 -4.51
C GLY A 106 -5.74 -18.57 -3.40
N THR A 107 -5.94 -17.97 -2.22
CA THR A 107 -6.41 -18.65 -1.00
C THR A 107 -7.60 -17.93 -0.40
N ASP A 108 -8.35 -18.63 0.45
CA ASP A 108 -9.42 -18.02 1.24
C ASP A 108 -8.84 -16.90 2.14
N PRO A 109 -9.53 -15.76 2.31
CA PRO A 109 -10.87 -15.43 1.82
C PRO A 109 -10.87 -14.77 0.42
N TRP A 110 -9.73 -14.61 -0.23
CA TRP A 110 -9.63 -13.86 -1.49
C TRP A 110 -10.33 -14.55 -2.66
N THR A 111 -10.39 -15.87 -2.67
CA THR A 111 -10.95 -16.67 -3.77
C THR A 111 -12.32 -17.27 -3.48
N SER A 112 -12.83 -17.12 -2.26
CA SER A 112 -14.09 -17.70 -1.80
C SER A 112 -15.24 -16.70 -1.75
N ALA A 113 -16.46 -17.22 -1.68
CA ALA A 113 -17.65 -16.43 -1.41
C ALA A 113 -17.70 -15.98 0.07
N VAL A 114 -18.29 -14.81 0.31
CA VAL A 114 -18.62 -14.34 1.66
C VAL A 114 -19.93 -15.02 2.10
N ALA A 115 -19.86 -15.87 3.11
CA ALA A 115 -20.98 -16.73 3.51
C ALA A 115 -21.74 -16.24 4.75
N ASP A 116 -21.11 -15.41 5.58
CA ASP A 116 -21.63 -14.95 6.87
C ASP A 116 -21.07 -13.56 7.24
N ASP A 117 -21.61 -13.00 8.32
CA ASP A 117 -21.25 -11.66 8.80
C ASP A 117 -19.77 -11.56 9.18
N GLY A 118 -19.18 -12.61 9.76
CA GLY A 118 -17.78 -12.63 10.15
C GLY A 118 -16.88 -12.53 8.93
N ALA A 119 -17.13 -13.37 7.92
CA ALA A 119 -16.46 -13.29 6.62
C ALA A 119 -16.65 -11.91 5.96
N ALA A 120 -17.84 -11.31 6.07
CA ALA A 120 -18.12 -9.98 5.52
C ALA A 120 -17.32 -8.86 6.22
N HIS A 121 -17.14 -8.95 7.53
CA HIS A 121 -16.33 -8.01 8.29
C HIS A 121 -14.84 -8.16 7.97
N VAL A 122 -14.33 -9.40 7.90
CA VAL A 122 -12.94 -9.67 7.50
C VAL A 122 -12.68 -9.15 6.09
N ALA A 123 -13.58 -9.43 5.13
CA ALA A 123 -13.48 -8.93 3.77
C ALA A 123 -13.43 -7.39 3.73
N ALA A 124 -14.28 -6.71 4.50
CA ALA A 124 -14.27 -5.26 4.60
C ALA A 124 -12.94 -4.71 5.18
N GLY A 125 -12.40 -5.38 6.21
CA GLY A 125 -11.09 -5.04 6.78
C GLY A 125 -9.95 -5.21 5.79
N LEU A 126 -9.93 -6.31 5.02
CA LEU A 126 -8.91 -6.57 4.00
C LEU A 126 -8.92 -5.53 2.87
N LEU A 127 -10.10 -5.16 2.38
CA LEU A 127 -10.26 -4.12 1.36
C LEU A 127 -9.75 -2.75 1.84
N GLN A 128 -9.78 -2.48 3.15
CA GLN A 128 -9.27 -1.26 3.75
C GLN A 128 -7.76 -1.33 4.04
N TYR A 129 -7.26 -2.50 4.45
CA TYR A 129 -5.87 -2.73 4.83
C TYR A 129 -4.95 -2.81 3.61
N CYS A 130 -5.38 -3.46 2.53
CA CYS A 130 -4.53 -3.74 1.36
C CYS A 130 -5.08 -3.23 0.04
N PRO A 131 -5.08 -1.90 -0.17
CA PRO A 131 -5.36 -1.33 -1.47
C PRO A 131 -4.26 -1.74 -2.45
N GLY A 132 -4.60 -2.58 -3.44
CA GLY A 132 -3.66 -3.06 -4.46
C GLY A 132 -3.43 -4.58 -4.44
N HIS A 133 -4.06 -5.33 -3.53
CA HIS A 133 -4.04 -6.78 -3.60
C HIS A 133 -4.57 -7.27 -4.96
N PRO A 134 -3.93 -8.25 -5.63
CA PRO A 134 -4.35 -8.71 -6.96
C PRO A 134 -5.81 -9.19 -7.02
N GLU A 135 -6.32 -9.70 -5.90
CA GLU A 135 -7.66 -10.30 -5.79
C GLU A 135 -8.69 -9.34 -5.16
N THR A 136 -8.35 -8.06 -5.05
CA THR A 136 -9.22 -7.03 -4.46
C THR A 136 -10.59 -6.99 -5.13
N ASP A 137 -10.65 -7.03 -6.46
CA ASP A 137 -11.91 -6.89 -7.20
C ASP A 137 -12.84 -8.08 -6.95
N HIS A 138 -12.31 -9.31 -6.93
CA HIS A 138 -13.10 -10.50 -6.60
C HIS A 138 -13.68 -10.42 -5.18
N LEU A 139 -12.88 -10.03 -4.18
CA LEU A 139 -13.35 -9.88 -2.81
C LEU A 139 -14.43 -8.78 -2.69
N ARG A 140 -14.29 -7.69 -3.46
CA ARG A 140 -15.26 -6.58 -3.49
C ARG A 140 -16.60 -7.03 -4.09
N ASP A 141 -16.56 -7.85 -5.13
CA ASP A 141 -17.74 -8.46 -5.75
C ASP A 141 -18.43 -9.45 -4.81
N ALA A 142 -17.68 -10.36 -4.19
CA ALA A 142 -18.20 -11.34 -3.23
C ALA A 142 -18.90 -10.66 -2.03
N LEU A 143 -18.31 -9.59 -1.50
CA LEU A 143 -18.90 -8.80 -0.43
C LEU A 143 -20.17 -8.05 -0.88
N THR A 144 -20.21 -7.61 -2.13
CA THR A 144 -21.41 -6.97 -2.71
C THR A 144 -22.55 -7.97 -2.86
N THR A 145 -22.26 -9.18 -3.36
CA THR A 145 -23.24 -10.27 -3.46
C THR A 145 -23.80 -10.70 -2.10
N TYR A 146 -22.97 -10.75 -1.05
CA TYR A 146 -23.46 -11.08 0.29
C TYR A 146 -24.48 -10.05 0.83
N ARG A 147 -24.32 -8.78 0.46
CA ARG A 147 -25.11 -7.65 0.98
C ARG A 147 -26.41 -7.40 0.21
N SER A 148 -26.63 -8.05 -0.92
CA SER A 148 -27.82 -7.89 -1.78
C SER A 148 -28.97 -8.79 -1.34
#